data_AF-A0A939RA20-F1
#
_entry.id   AF-A0A939RA20-F1
#
_cell.length_a   1.000
_cell.length_b   1.000
_cell.length_c   1.000
_cell.angle_alpha   90.00
_cell.angle_beta   90.00
_cell.angle_gamma   90.00
#
_symmetry.space_group_name_H-M   'P 1'
#
loop_
_entity.id
_entity.type
_entity.pdbx_description
1 polymer ?
#
loop_
_entity_poly.entity_id
_entity_poly.type
_entity_poly.pdbx_seq_one_letter_code
_entity_poly.pdbx_strand_id
1 'polypeptide(L)'
;MVSGHACDDFWWGVWIRKTVASRFDNVFVGVLAAWCRFYFPEKWNQHTIAKLVAGLAIMVVVCLTPRHINTLYANVFALTIPPIAIALWLPFFSQLKSYKTWAGKAVTEFSVLSYAMYLTNLLVCQIIAAHYADAFHQWGVGGYILYWLIVLLGSYLLYIAVEKPFMKIRSKI
;
A
#
# COMPACT_ATOMS: atom_id res chain seq x y z
N MET A 1 -30.34 6.60 -21.17
CA MET A 1 -31.15 5.98 -20.11
C MET A 1 -30.68 4.55 -19.96
N VAL A 2 -29.85 4.27 -18.96
CA VAL A 2 -29.52 2.90 -18.56
C VAL A 2 -30.04 2.75 -17.14
N SER A 3 -30.84 1.70 -16.98
CA SER A 3 -31.60 1.24 -15.82
C SER A 3 -30.91 1.47 -14.47
N GLY A 4 -31.70 1.91 -13.49
CA GLY A 4 -31.32 2.13 -12.11
C GLY A 4 -30.95 0.86 -11.35
N HIS A 5 -29.83 0.25 -11.72
CA HIS A 5 -29.11 -0.66 -10.84
C HIS A 5 -28.36 0.19 -9.82
N ALA A 6 -28.63 -0.01 -8.54
CA ALA A 6 -27.76 0.49 -7.49
C ALA A 6 -26.31 0.08 -7.83
N CYS A 7 -25.37 1.00 -7.68
CA CYS A 7 -23.97 0.69 -7.93
C CYS A 7 -23.54 -0.43 -6.96
N ASP A 8 -23.34 -1.65 -7.48
CA ASP A 8 -22.86 -2.78 -6.68
C ASP A 8 -21.43 -2.51 -6.19
N ASP A 9 -21.05 -3.07 -5.03
CA ASP A 9 -19.73 -2.85 -4.40
C ASP A 9 -18.56 -3.17 -5.35
N PHE A 10 -18.78 -4.15 -6.23
CA PHE A 10 -17.84 -4.54 -7.26
C PHE A 10 -17.58 -3.41 -8.27
N TRP A 11 -18.64 -2.86 -8.86
CA TRP A 11 -18.54 -1.81 -9.88
C TRP A 11 -18.04 -0.49 -9.28
N TRP A 12 -18.47 -0.17 -8.07
CA TRP A 12 -17.92 0.94 -7.29
C TRP A 12 -16.41 0.78 -7.07
N GLY A 13 -15.99 -0.43 -6.70
CA GLY A 13 -14.60 -0.78 -6.51
C GLY A 13 -13.76 -0.61 -7.78
N VAL A 14 -14.28 -1.02 -8.94
CA VAL A 14 -13.58 -0.96 -10.23
C VAL A 14 -13.48 0.47 -10.75
N TRP A 15 -14.61 1.18 -10.82
CA TRP A 15 -14.69 2.47 -11.51
C TRP A 15 -14.31 3.67 -10.64
N ILE A 16 -14.52 3.58 -9.33
CA ILE A 16 -14.28 4.70 -8.42
C ILE A 16 -13.04 4.42 -7.58
N ARG A 17 -13.01 3.35 -6.77
CA ARG A 17 -11.92 3.13 -5.80
C ARG A 17 -10.56 2.75 -6.43
N LYS A 18 -10.57 2.00 -7.53
CA LYS A 18 -9.36 1.47 -8.17
C LYS A 18 -8.79 2.34 -9.29
N THR A 19 -9.52 3.36 -9.72
CA THR A 19 -9.11 4.27 -10.80
C THR A 19 -7.98 5.19 -10.36
N VAL A 20 -7.12 5.57 -11.32
CA VAL A 20 -5.99 6.48 -11.05
C VAL A 20 -6.47 7.88 -10.67
N ALA A 21 -7.50 8.39 -11.34
CA ALA A 21 -8.03 9.74 -11.13
C ALA A 21 -8.45 10.00 -9.68
N SER A 22 -9.16 9.06 -9.05
CA SER A 22 -9.62 9.16 -7.65
C SER A 22 -8.50 9.00 -6.62
N ARG A 23 -7.30 8.60 -7.04
CA ARG A 23 -6.13 8.42 -6.18
C ARG A 23 -5.12 9.55 -6.30
N PHE A 24 -5.35 10.48 -7.20
CA PHE A 24 -4.47 11.62 -7.41
C PHE A 24 -4.42 12.51 -6.16
N ASP A 25 -5.55 12.61 -5.44
CA ASP A 25 -5.66 13.29 -4.13
C ASP A 25 -4.67 12.72 -3.11
N ASN A 26 -4.46 11.40 -3.10
CA ASN A 26 -3.54 10.75 -2.16
C ASN A 26 -2.09 11.16 -2.39
N VAL A 27 -1.71 11.32 -3.66
CA VAL A 27 -0.37 11.80 -4.03
C VAL A 27 -0.18 13.24 -3.58
N PHE A 28 -1.18 14.10 -3.79
CA PHE A 28 -1.13 15.49 -3.32
C PHE A 28 -0.98 15.62 -1.80
N VAL A 29 -1.71 14.80 -1.02
CA VAL A 29 -1.54 14.78 0.44
C VAL A 29 -0.10 14.41 0.83
N GLY A 30 0.52 13.47 0.13
CA GLY A 30 1.93 13.11 0.32
C GLY A 30 2.89 14.26 -0.02
N VAL A 31 2.66 14.97 -1.13
CA VAL A 31 3.45 16.15 -1.53
C VAL A 31 3.30 17.28 -0.51
N LEU A 32 2.08 17.54 -0.02
CA LEU A 32 1.82 18.52 1.02
C LEU A 32 2.54 18.16 2.33
N ALA A 33 2.55 16.87 2.70
CA ALA A 33 3.29 16.40 3.87
C ALA A 33 4.81 16.64 3.72
N ALA A 34 5.38 16.38 2.54
CA ALA A 34 6.78 16.68 2.24
C ALA A 34 7.08 18.19 2.29
N TRP A 35 6.18 19.02 1.76
CA TRP A 35 6.27 20.47 1.84
C TRP A 35 6.26 20.97 3.29
N CYS A 36 5.33 20.48 4.12
CA CYS A 36 5.26 20.80 5.55
C CYS A 36 6.55 20.42 6.30
N ARG A 37 7.14 19.27 5.97
CA ARG A 37 8.42 18.84 6.55
C ARG A 37 9.56 19.78 6.19
N PHE A 38 9.59 20.28 4.96
CA PHE A 38 10.67 21.14 4.46
C PHE A 38 10.60 22.56 5.02
N TYR A 39 9.41 23.18 5.01
CA TYR A 39 9.24 24.58 5.42
C TYR A 39 8.98 24.76 6.93
N PHE A 40 8.45 23.75 7.62
CA PHE A 40 8.11 23.85 9.05
C PHE A 40 8.70 22.68 9.88
N PRO A 41 10.03 22.49 9.88
CA PRO A 41 10.66 21.33 10.54
C PRO A 41 10.43 21.27 12.06
N GLU A 42 10.35 22.42 12.74
CA GLU A 42 10.06 22.48 14.18
C GLU A 42 8.65 21.99 14.48
N LYS A 43 7.63 22.56 13.83
CA LYS A 43 6.24 22.12 13.97
C LYS A 43 6.03 20.69 13.49
N TRP A 44 6.79 20.24 12.49
CA TRP A 44 6.76 18.87 12.00
C TRP A 44 7.19 17.87 13.07
N ASN A 45 8.30 18.14 13.75
CA ASN A 45 8.88 17.26 14.77
C ASN A 45 8.27 17.42 16.17
N GLN A 46 7.45 18.45 16.39
CA GLN A 46 6.70 18.60 17.63
C GLN A 46 5.59 17.54 17.76
N HIS A 47 5.42 17.02 18.98
CA HIS A 47 4.35 16.10 19.36
C HIS A 47 4.15 14.90 18.41
N THR A 48 5.24 14.29 17.93
CA THR A 48 5.17 13.19 16.95
C THR A 48 4.36 11.99 17.42
N ILE A 49 4.46 11.63 18.70
CA ILE A 49 3.66 10.55 19.29
C ILE A 49 2.17 10.91 19.27
N ALA A 50 1.81 12.14 19.62
CA ALA A 50 0.41 12.58 19.58
C ALA A 50 -0.16 12.53 18.16
N LYS A 51 0.61 12.94 17.15
CA LYS A 51 0.22 12.84 15.73
C LYS A 51 0.08 11.39 15.28
N LEU A 52 0.98 10.50 15.71
CA LEU A 52 0.90 9.07 15.43
C LEU A 52 -0.38 8.46 16.01
N VAL A 53 -0.66 8.72 17.29
CA VAL A 53 -1.86 8.22 17.98
C VAL A 53 -3.13 8.79 17.35
N ALA A 54 -3.14 10.08 17.01
CA ALA A 54 -4.26 10.70 16.31
C ALA A 54 -4.51 10.04 14.94
N GLY A 55 -3.45 9.85 14.14
CA GLY A 55 -3.56 9.15 12.86
C GLY A 55 -4.04 7.70 13.02
N LEU A 56 -3.57 6.99 14.06
CA LEU A 56 -4.01 5.63 14.36
C LEU A 56 -5.49 5.59 14.76
N ALA A 57 -5.93 6.50 15.62
CA ALA A 57 -7.33 6.63 16.01
C ALA A 57 -8.22 6.90 14.79
N ILE A 58 -7.82 7.82 13.91
CA ILE A 58 -8.54 8.10 12.66
C ILE A 58 -8.62 6.82 11.81
N MET A 59 -7.52 6.07 11.67
CA MET A 59 -7.50 4.86 10.86
C MET A 59 -8.41 3.76 11.44
N VAL A 60 -8.43 3.59 12.76
CA VAL A 60 -9.33 2.66 13.45
C VAL A 60 -10.80 3.06 13.21
N VAL A 61 -11.12 4.35 13.35
CA VAL A 61 -12.48 4.86 13.08
C VAL A 61 -12.89 4.58 11.63
N VAL A 62 -12.00 4.80 10.66
CA VAL A 62 -12.26 4.48 9.26
C VAL A 62 -12.50 2.99 9.04
N CYS A 63 -11.74 2.12 9.71
CA CYS A 63 -11.93 0.66 9.61
C CYS A 63 -13.25 0.19 10.23
N LEU A 64 -13.67 0.80 11.35
CA LEU A 64 -14.89 0.43 12.05
C LEU A 64 -16.16 1.00 11.41
N THR A 65 -16.04 2.07 10.62
CA THR A 65 -17.19 2.71 9.98
C THR A 65 -17.65 1.88 8.78
N PRO A 66 -18.89 1.36 8.78
CA PRO A 66 -19.41 0.61 7.64
C PRO A 66 -19.51 1.51 6.40
N ARG A 67 -18.99 1.00 5.28
CA ARG A 67 -18.98 1.71 4.00
C ARG A 67 -20.25 1.39 3.23
N HIS A 68 -21.25 2.26 3.32
CA HIS A 68 -22.44 2.18 2.48
C HIS A 68 -22.20 2.93 1.17
N ILE A 69 -22.27 2.24 0.03
CA ILE A 69 -21.83 2.71 -1.31
C ILE A 69 -22.53 3.99 -1.77
N ASN A 70 -23.76 4.23 -1.30
CA ASN A 70 -24.55 5.43 -1.63
C ASN A 70 -24.33 6.62 -0.68
N THR A 71 -23.38 6.52 0.25
CA THR A 71 -23.08 7.63 1.18
C THR A 71 -21.94 8.49 0.67
N LEU A 72 -21.98 9.79 1.00
CA LEU A 72 -20.85 10.70 0.79
C LEU A 72 -19.59 10.19 1.51
N TYR A 73 -19.78 9.49 2.62
CA TYR A 73 -18.70 8.86 3.37
C TYR A 73 -17.91 7.86 2.51
N ALA A 74 -18.58 6.89 1.87
CA ALA A 74 -17.88 5.87 1.08
C ALA A 74 -17.17 6.47 -0.15
N ASN A 75 -17.80 7.44 -0.82
CA ASN A 75 -17.33 7.98 -2.10
C ASN A 75 -16.20 9.01 -1.97
N VAL A 76 -16.15 9.78 -0.88
CA VAL A 76 -15.20 10.88 -0.71
C VAL A 76 -14.32 10.64 0.52
N PHE A 77 -14.94 10.62 1.70
CA PHE A 77 -14.19 10.59 2.96
C PHE A 77 -13.39 9.29 3.17
N ALA A 78 -13.94 8.14 2.79
CA ALA A 78 -13.24 6.87 2.90
C ALA A 78 -12.02 6.76 1.96
N LEU A 79 -11.92 7.62 0.94
CA LEU A 79 -10.77 7.69 0.04
C LEU A 79 -9.75 8.75 0.52
N THR A 80 -10.22 9.90 1.01
CA THR A 80 -9.35 11.05 1.39
C THR A 80 -8.85 11.02 2.83
N ILE A 81 -9.59 10.43 3.78
CA ILE A 81 -9.17 10.40 5.20
C ILE A 81 -7.94 9.48 5.43
N PRO A 82 -7.84 8.28 4.84
CA PRO A 82 -6.68 7.41 5.03
C PRO A 82 -5.31 8.05 4.70
N PRO A 83 -5.10 8.72 3.54
CA PRO A 83 -3.81 9.35 3.25
C PRO A 83 -3.48 10.48 4.24
N ILE A 84 -4.47 11.19 4.79
CA ILE A 84 -4.26 12.20 5.84
C ILE A 84 -3.80 11.52 7.13
N ALA A 85 -4.43 10.42 7.53
CA ALA A 85 -4.01 9.63 8.69
C ALA A 85 -2.57 9.13 8.54
N ILE A 86 -2.21 8.62 7.35
CA ILE A 86 -0.84 8.20 7.03
C ILE A 86 0.13 9.39 7.08
N ALA A 87 -0.25 10.55 6.55
CA ALA A 87 0.57 11.76 6.60
C ALA A 87 0.91 12.19 8.04
N LEU A 88 0.00 11.96 8.99
CA LEU A 88 0.24 12.20 10.43
C LEU A 88 1.21 11.20 11.07
N TRP A 89 1.41 10.02 10.48
CA TRP A 89 2.39 9.05 10.95
C TRP A 89 3.82 9.40 10.49
N LEU A 90 3.96 10.06 9.34
CA LEU A 90 5.25 10.39 8.74
C LEU A 90 6.23 11.13 9.67
N PRO A 91 5.83 12.10 10.52
CA PRO A 91 6.74 12.73 11.47
C PRO A 91 7.44 11.76 12.40
N PHE A 92 6.71 10.79 12.96
CA PHE A 92 7.27 9.78 13.84
C PHE A 92 8.26 8.87 13.10
N PHE A 93 7.84 8.32 11.96
CA PHE A 93 8.70 7.45 11.15
C PHE A 93 9.94 8.18 10.61
N SER A 94 9.85 9.49 10.36
CA SER A 94 10.98 10.29 9.88
C SER A 94 12.10 10.46 10.93
N GLN A 95 11.80 10.25 12.21
CA GLN A 95 12.78 10.30 13.30
C GLN A 95 13.46 8.95 13.56
N LEU A 96 12.94 7.85 12.99
CA LEU A 96 13.58 6.55 13.06
C LEU A 96 14.86 6.60 12.22
N LYS A 97 16.00 6.79 12.89
CA LYS A 97 17.31 6.76 12.25
C LYS A 97 17.56 5.35 11.71
N SER A 98 18.11 5.26 10.50
CA SER A 98 18.61 4.02 9.92
C SER A 98 19.77 3.50 10.76
N TYR A 99 19.47 2.67 11.75
CA TYR A 99 20.51 2.03 12.55
C TYR A 99 21.29 1.06 11.66
N LYS A 100 22.62 1.07 11.77
CA LYS A 100 23.53 0.04 11.22
C LYS A 100 23.36 -1.33 11.91
N THR A 101 22.16 -1.61 12.40
CA THR A 101 21.82 -2.89 13.02
C THR A 101 21.41 -3.87 11.93
N TRP A 102 21.61 -5.16 12.21
CA TRP A 102 21.19 -6.22 11.30
C TRP A 102 19.68 -6.13 10.96
N ALA A 103 18.87 -5.72 11.94
CA ALA A 103 17.43 -5.52 11.78
C ALA A 103 17.11 -4.38 10.81
N GLY A 104 17.83 -3.25 10.86
CA GLY A 104 17.66 -2.14 9.92
C GLY A 104 17.99 -2.56 8.48
N LYS A 105 19.04 -3.38 8.30
CA LYS A 105 19.37 -3.97 7.00
C LYS A 105 18.24 -4.89 6.52
N ALA A 106 17.77 -5.81 7.34
CA ALA A 106 16.67 -6.70 6.99
C ALA A 106 15.41 -5.92 6.56
N VAL A 107 14.98 -4.93 7.34
CA VAL A 107 13.82 -4.07 7.01
C VAL A 107 14.02 -3.35 5.67
N THR A 108 15.22 -2.86 5.37
CA THR A 108 15.51 -2.17 4.11
C THR A 108 15.41 -3.13 2.92
N GLU A 109 16.01 -4.32 3.02
CA GLU A 109 15.92 -5.35 1.99
C GLU A 109 14.48 -5.80 1.75
N PHE A 110 13.70 -6.00 2.84
CA PHE A 110 12.27 -6.33 2.74
C PHE A 110 11.46 -5.19 2.11
N SER A 111 11.78 -3.94 2.42
CA SER A 111 11.10 -2.76 1.87
C SER A 111 11.31 -2.66 0.36
N VAL A 112 12.54 -2.87 -0.11
CA VAL A 112 12.84 -2.91 -1.55
C VAL A 112 12.14 -4.09 -2.22
N LEU A 113 12.23 -5.29 -1.62
CA LEU A 113 11.59 -6.48 -2.16
C LEU A 113 10.05 -6.38 -2.19
N SER A 114 9.44 -5.58 -1.30
CA SER A 114 7.98 -5.42 -1.20
C SER A 114 7.33 -4.95 -2.48
N TYR A 115 8.03 -4.14 -3.28
CA TYR A 115 7.55 -3.69 -4.58
C TYR A 115 7.46 -4.86 -5.58
N ALA A 116 8.53 -5.64 -5.70
CA ALA A 116 8.55 -6.83 -6.54
C ALA A 116 7.52 -7.88 -6.07
N MET A 117 7.34 -8.02 -4.75
CA MET A 117 6.28 -8.86 -4.16
C MET A 117 4.89 -8.42 -4.55
N TYR A 118 4.58 -7.13 -4.44
CA TYR A 118 3.28 -6.61 -4.83
C TYR A 118 2.93 -6.93 -6.29
N LEU A 119 3.88 -6.71 -7.20
CA LEU A 119 3.69 -6.98 -8.63
C LEU A 119 3.53 -8.48 -8.93
N THR A 120 4.40 -9.30 -8.35
CA THR A 120 4.44 -10.74 -8.61
C THR A 120 3.25 -11.46 -7.98
N ASN A 121 2.82 -11.03 -6.79
CA ASN A 121 1.71 -11.63 -6.04
C ASN A 121 0.41 -11.68 -6.85
N LEU A 122 0.06 -10.60 -7.55
CA LEU A 122 -1.16 -10.55 -8.35
C LEU A 122 -1.11 -11.54 -9.52
N LEU A 123 0.02 -11.60 -10.23
CA LEU A 123 0.21 -12.52 -11.37
C LEU A 123 0.15 -13.98 -10.91
N VAL A 124 0.84 -14.32 -9.82
CA VAL A 124 0.84 -15.68 -9.26
C VAL A 124 -0.57 -16.09 -8.83
N CYS A 125 -1.31 -15.20 -8.18
CA CYS A 125 -2.69 -15.46 -7.78
C CYS A 125 -3.61 -15.71 -8.98
N GLN A 126 -3.48 -14.94 -10.06
CA GLN A 126 -4.26 -15.14 -11.30
C GLN A 126 -3.94 -16.49 -11.96
N ILE A 127 -2.68 -16.88 -12.03
CA ILE A 127 -2.26 -18.16 -12.64
C ILE A 127 -2.79 -19.34 -11.82
N ILE A 128 -2.67 -19.28 -10.49
CA ILE A 128 -3.18 -20.34 -9.61
C ILE A 128 -4.70 -20.44 -9.72
N ALA A 129 -5.41 -19.32 -9.69
CA ALA A 129 -6.87 -19.32 -9.84
C ALA A 129 -7.34 -19.88 -11.19
N ALA A 130 -6.58 -19.67 -12.27
CA ALA A 130 -6.93 -20.12 -13.61
C ALA A 130 -6.62 -21.61 -13.86
N HIS A 131 -5.54 -22.15 -13.29
CA HIS A 131 -5.03 -23.47 -13.66
C HIS A 131 -4.89 -24.47 -12.51
N TYR A 132 -4.82 -24.01 -11.26
CA TYR A 132 -4.45 -24.85 -10.10
C TYR A 132 -5.34 -24.64 -8.87
N ALA A 133 -6.54 -24.04 -9.04
CA ALA A 133 -7.41 -23.67 -7.94
C ALA A 133 -7.77 -24.87 -7.04
N ASP A 134 -8.18 -25.99 -7.65
CA ASP A 134 -8.59 -27.20 -6.93
C ASP A 134 -7.43 -27.83 -6.15
N ALA A 135 -6.24 -27.87 -6.75
CA ALA A 135 -5.04 -28.44 -6.13
C ALA A 135 -4.60 -27.64 -4.89
N PHE A 136 -4.60 -26.30 -4.99
CA PHE A 136 -4.27 -25.45 -3.85
C PHE A 136 -5.35 -25.49 -2.75
N HIS A 137 -6.62 -25.64 -3.13
CA HIS A 137 -7.70 -25.77 -2.17
C HIS A 137 -7.61 -27.07 -1.36
N GLN A 138 -7.34 -28.19 -2.03
CA GLN A 138 -7.20 -29.50 -1.39
C GLN A 138 -6.00 -29.58 -0.42
N TRP A 139 -4.90 -28.91 -0.76
CA TRP A 139 -3.71 -28.85 0.09
C TRP A 139 -3.80 -27.87 1.25
N GLY A 140 -4.82 -27.00 1.27
CA GLY A 140 -5.10 -26.06 2.35
C GLY A 140 -3.87 -25.23 2.75
N VAL A 141 -3.38 -25.44 3.98
CA VAL A 141 -2.22 -24.71 4.54
C VAL A 141 -0.95 -24.97 3.74
N GLY A 142 -0.75 -26.20 3.23
CA GLY A 142 0.42 -26.52 2.41
C GLY A 142 0.44 -25.74 1.10
N GLY A 143 -0.72 -25.58 0.46
CA GLY A 143 -0.90 -24.75 -0.73
C GLY A 143 -0.60 -23.28 -0.44
N TYR A 144 -1.02 -22.77 0.73
CA TYR A 144 -0.73 -21.40 1.14
C TYR A 144 0.77 -21.14 1.41
N ILE A 145 1.47 -22.08 2.05
CA ILE A 145 2.93 -21.99 2.24
C ILE A 145 3.63 -22.01 0.88
N LEU A 146 3.24 -22.93 -0.01
CA LEU A 146 3.79 -23.02 -1.35
C LEU A 146 3.55 -21.72 -2.15
N TYR A 147 2.35 -21.14 -2.03
CA TYR A 147 2.02 -19.84 -2.64
C TYR A 147 3.02 -18.76 -2.22
N TRP A 148 3.25 -18.59 -0.91
CA TRP A 148 4.18 -17.58 -0.43
C TRP A 148 5.62 -17.85 -0.85
N LEU A 149 6.04 -19.12 -0.90
CA LEU A 149 7.36 -19.48 -1.43
C LEU A 149 7.50 -19.09 -2.91
N ILE A 150 6.48 -19.36 -3.73
CA ILE A 150 6.48 -18.96 -5.16
C ILE A 150 6.54 -17.43 -5.29
N VAL A 151 5.73 -16.70 -4.51
CA VAL A 151 5.73 -15.23 -4.53
C VAL A 151 7.09 -14.68 -4.12
N LEU A 152 7.68 -15.15 -3.01
CA LEU A 152 8.98 -14.70 -2.54
C LEU A 152 10.10 -14.98 -3.55
N LEU A 153 10.14 -16.20 -4.10
CA LEU A 153 11.12 -16.59 -5.11
C LEU A 153 10.95 -15.79 -6.40
N GLY A 154 9.73 -15.67 -6.91
CA GLY A 154 9.44 -14.89 -8.11
C GLY A 154 9.80 -13.41 -7.95
N SER A 155 9.52 -12.83 -6.78
CA SER A 155 9.85 -11.44 -6.47
C SER A 155 11.36 -11.22 -6.39
N TYR A 156 12.08 -12.15 -5.80
CA TYR A 156 13.55 -12.10 -5.73
C TYR A 156 14.19 -12.22 -7.13
N LEU A 157 13.67 -13.10 -7.98
CA LEU A 157 14.10 -13.23 -9.37
C LEU A 157 13.85 -11.94 -10.16
N LEU A 158 12.67 -11.34 -10.02
CA LEU A 158 12.32 -10.07 -10.66
C LEU A 158 13.24 -8.94 -10.19
N TYR A 159 13.50 -8.85 -8.88
CA TYR A 159 14.42 -7.89 -8.29
C TYR A 159 15.83 -7.98 -8.89
N ILE A 160 16.38 -9.20 -9.04
CA ILE A 160 17.71 -9.39 -9.62
C ILE A 160 17.72 -9.14 -11.14
N ALA A 161 16.70 -9.63 -11.86
CA ALA A 161 16.67 -9.61 -13.31
C ALA A 161 16.28 -8.25 -13.90
N VAL A 162 15.48 -7.46 -13.19
CA VAL A 162 14.96 -6.18 -13.68
C VAL A 162 15.48 -5.02 -12.85
N GLU A 163 15.25 -5.03 -11.54
CA GLU A 163 15.51 -3.84 -10.72
C GLU A 163 17.00 -3.49 -10.63
N LYS A 164 17.86 -4.48 -10.35
CA LYS A 164 19.32 -4.30 -10.30
C LYS A 164 19.94 -3.80 -11.62
N PRO A 165 19.65 -4.38 -12.81
CA PRO A 165 20.25 -3.89 -14.05
C PRO A 165 19.73 -2.50 -14.43
N PHE A 166 18.44 -2.21 -14.22
CA PHE A 166 17.90 -0.88 -14.49
C PHE A 166 18.53 0.20 -13.60
N MET A 167 18.76 -0.09 -12.32
CA MET A 167 19.49 0.82 -11.42
C MET A 167 20.92 1.10 -11.89
N LYS A 168 21.61 0.07 -12.41
CA LYS A 168 22.99 0.19 -12.92
C LYS A 168 23.09 1.01 -14.20
N ILE A 169 22.03 1.02 -15.02
CA ILE A 169 21.94 1.88 -16.22
C ILE A 169 21.73 3.33 -15.81
N ARG A 170 20.82 3.59 -14.85
CA ARG A 170 20.55 4.95 -14.37
C ARG A 170 21.78 5.64 -13.78
N SER A 171 22.63 4.92 -13.06
CA SER A 171 23.84 5.51 -12.44
C SER A 171 24.95 5.85 -13.44
N LYS A 172 24.80 5.50 -14.72
CA LYS A 172 25.78 5.78 -15.78
C LYS A 172 25.41 6.97 -16.67
N ILE A 173 24.22 7.55 -16.48
CA ILE A 173 23.73 8.75 -17.17
C ILE A 173 23.87 9.92 -16.21
#